data_AF-A0AAU4MJ36-F1
#
_entry.id   AF-A0AAU4MJ36-F1
#
_cell.length_a   1.000
_cell.length_b   1.000
_cell.length_c   1.000
_cell.angle_alpha   90.00
_cell.angle_beta   90.00
_cell.angle_gamma   90.00
#
_symmetry.space_group_name_H-M   'P 1'
#
loop_
_entity.id
_entity.type
_entity.pdbx_description
1 polymer ?
#
loop_
_entity_poly.entity_id
_entity_poly.type
_entity_poly.pdbx_seq_one_letter_code
_entity_poly.pdbx_strand_id
1 'polypeptide(L)'
;MSTRVPPLAGADLWQAVMAAAAGRCQCRGTCGKSHAKDGGGRCPREHAGLNHQHGGGTVHLIAAPSEPADLLLAPHQAAALPKQQLAAWCPPCHDATLGAARRARRTAEPAAVPDSLFDL
;
A
#
# COMPACT_ATOMS: atom_id res chain seq x y z
N MET A 1 6.13 -24.65 -23.26
CA MET A 1 5.33 -23.41 -23.07
C MET A 1 6.32 -22.30 -22.79
N SER A 2 6.62 -21.42 -23.75
CA SER A 2 7.55 -20.31 -23.53
C SER A 2 6.95 -19.36 -22.51
N THR A 3 7.55 -19.30 -21.32
CA THR A 3 7.35 -18.22 -20.37
C THR A 3 7.80 -16.93 -21.04
N ARG A 4 6.85 -16.18 -21.59
CA ARG A 4 7.08 -14.80 -21.99
C ARG A 4 7.34 -14.03 -20.71
N VAL A 5 8.62 -13.85 -20.38
CA VAL A 5 9.01 -12.90 -19.35
C VAL A 5 8.57 -11.52 -19.86
N PRO A 6 7.71 -10.79 -19.14
CA PRO A 6 7.32 -9.46 -19.54
C PRO A 6 8.57 -8.58 -19.64
N PRO A 7 8.59 -7.60 -20.55
CA PRO A 7 9.76 -6.75 -20.76
C PRO A 7 10.08 -5.88 -19.53
N LEU A 8 9.16 -5.80 -18.56
CA LEU A 8 9.30 -5.05 -17.32
C LEU A 8 9.35 -6.01 -16.14
N ALA A 9 10.46 -5.99 -15.40
CA ALA A 9 10.59 -6.74 -14.16
C ALA A 9 9.46 -6.37 -13.17
N GLY A 10 8.85 -7.39 -12.56
CA GLY A 10 7.77 -7.22 -11.59
C GLY A 10 6.36 -7.03 -12.19
N ALA A 11 6.21 -6.96 -13.51
CA ALA A 11 4.88 -6.85 -14.13
C ALA A 11 4.01 -8.09 -13.87
N ASP A 12 4.59 -9.30 -13.94
CA ASP A 12 3.87 -10.54 -13.62
C ASP A 12 3.41 -10.57 -12.16
N LEU A 13 4.26 -10.10 -11.25
CA LEU A 13 3.96 -10.03 -9.83
C LEU A 13 2.79 -9.07 -9.59
N TRP A 14 2.85 -7.88 -10.20
CA TRP A 14 1.75 -6.92 -10.12
C TRP A 14 0.45 -7.49 -10.69
N GLN A 15 0.49 -8.10 -11.88
CA GLN A 15 -0.70 -8.73 -12.50
C GLN A 15 -1.26 -9.83 -11.60
N ALA A 16 -0.40 -10.66 -11.02
CA ALA A 16 -0.80 -11.73 -10.13
C ALA A 16 -1.46 -11.22 -8.83
N VAL A 17 -0.97 -10.10 -8.28
CA VAL A 17 -1.57 -9.43 -7.11
C VAL A 17 -2.92 -8.82 -7.47
N MET A 18 -3.01 -8.13 -8.61
CA MET A 18 -4.28 -7.53 -9.07
C MET A 18 -5.33 -8.59 -9.38
N ALA A 19 -4.94 -9.70 -10.02
CA ALA A 19 -5.84 -10.82 -10.28
C ALA A 19 -6.36 -11.47 -8.99
N ALA A 20 -5.46 -11.70 -8.00
CA ALA A 20 -5.86 -12.22 -6.69
C ALA A 20 -6.81 -11.27 -5.94
N ALA A 21 -6.69 -9.97 -6.19
CA ALA A 21 -7.53 -8.93 -5.61
C ALA A 21 -8.87 -8.73 -6.35
N ALA A 22 -9.09 -9.44 -7.45
CA ALA A 22 -10.15 -9.16 -8.43
C ALA A 22 -10.17 -7.70 -8.90
N GLY A 23 -8.98 -7.09 -9.06
CA GLY A 23 -8.83 -5.69 -9.46
C GLY A 23 -9.32 -4.68 -8.43
N ARG A 24 -9.60 -5.07 -7.19
CA ARG A 24 -10.14 -4.19 -6.14
C ARG A 24 -9.15 -3.91 -5.02
N CYS A 25 -9.22 -2.72 -4.44
CA CYS A 25 -8.43 -2.39 -3.25
C CYS A 25 -8.73 -3.37 -2.10
N GLN A 26 -7.70 -3.92 -1.49
CA GLN A 26 -7.78 -4.93 -0.42
C GLN A 26 -7.74 -4.32 0.99
N CYS A 27 -7.71 -2.99 1.11
CA CYS A 27 -7.80 -2.29 2.39
C CYS A 27 -9.07 -2.70 3.16
N ARG A 28 -8.89 -3.09 4.43
CA ARG A 28 -9.96 -3.46 5.38
C ARG A 28 -10.16 -2.43 6.51
N GLY A 29 -9.81 -1.16 6.24
CA GLY A 29 -9.99 -0.05 7.18
C GLY A 29 -8.71 0.44 7.87
N THR A 30 -7.55 -0.16 7.58
CA THR A 30 -6.23 0.32 8.06
C THR A 30 -5.92 1.75 7.62
N CYS A 31 -6.62 2.25 6.59
CA CYS A 31 -6.56 3.64 6.13
C CYS A 31 -7.31 4.64 7.05
N GLY A 32 -7.96 4.17 8.12
CA GLY A 32 -8.73 5.01 9.06
C GLY A 32 -10.16 5.30 8.63
N LYS A 33 -10.63 4.79 7.49
CA LYS A 33 -12.04 4.88 7.06
C LYS A 33 -12.76 3.56 7.34
N SER A 34 -13.97 3.64 7.90
CA SER A 34 -14.83 2.47 8.06
C SER A 34 -15.46 2.10 6.72
N HIS A 35 -15.03 0.97 6.15
CA HIS A 35 -15.60 0.39 4.93
C HIS A 35 -16.84 -0.48 5.19
N ALA A 36 -17.46 -0.35 6.37
CA ALA A 36 -18.64 -1.14 6.75
C ALA A 36 -19.85 -0.88 5.83
N LYS A 37 -19.98 0.34 5.30
CA LYS A 37 -21.08 0.73 4.39
C LYS A 37 -20.82 0.37 2.92
N ASP A 38 -19.61 -0.04 2.58
CA ASP A 38 -19.16 -0.25 1.19
C ASP A 38 -19.45 -1.69 0.69
N GLY A 39 -20.37 -2.42 1.34
CA GLY A 39 -20.87 -3.70 0.82
C GLY A 39 -19.89 -4.87 0.87
N GLY A 40 -18.92 -4.85 1.77
CA GLY A 40 -17.98 -5.97 1.93
C GLY A 40 -16.79 -5.73 2.86
N GLY A 41 -16.84 -4.70 3.72
CA GLY A 41 -15.75 -4.37 4.64
C GLY A 41 -14.44 -3.99 3.95
N ARG A 42 -14.49 -3.69 2.65
CA ARG A 42 -13.35 -3.36 1.80
C ARG A 42 -13.58 -2.06 1.06
N CYS A 43 -12.49 -1.37 0.74
CA CYS A 43 -12.55 -0.19 -0.11
C CYS A 43 -13.21 -0.54 -1.48
N PRO A 44 -14.20 0.24 -1.95
CA PRO A 44 -14.94 -0.05 -3.19
C PRO A 44 -14.16 0.34 -4.46
N ARG A 45 -12.95 0.89 -4.34
CA ARG A 45 -12.18 1.35 -5.49
C ARG A 45 -11.59 0.18 -6.28
N GLU A 46 -11.78 0.25 -7.59
CA GLU A 46 -11.33 -0.75 -8.54
C GLU A 46 -10.27 -0.17 -9.46
N HIS A 47 -9.38 -1.02 -9.96
CA HIS A 47 -8.40 -0.63 -10.95
C HIS A 47 -9.09 -0.17 -12.23
N ALA A 48 -8.59 0.91 -12.83
CA ALA A 48 -9.19 1.57 -13.99
C ALA A 48 -10.59 2.17 -13.73
N GLY A 49 -11.12 2.09 -12.51
CA GLY A 49 -12.37 2.75 -12.13
C GLY A 49 -12.19 4.27 -12.01
N LEU A 50 -13.31 5.00 -12.10
CA LEU A 50 -13.31 6.45 -11.97
C LEU A 50 -13.21 6.85 -10.48
N ASN A 51 -12.32 7.77 -10.14
CA ASN A 51 -12.31 8.37 -8.81
C ASN A 51 -13.24 9.59 -8.77
N HIS A 52 -14.41 9.46 -8.15
CA HIS A 52 -15.40 10.54 -8.08
C HIS A 52 -15.06 11.71 -7.13
N GLN A 53 -13.87 11.73 -6.50
CA GLN A 53 -13.40 12.94 -5.83
C GLN A 53 -13.07 14.04 -6.84
N HIS A 54 -13.24 15.32 -6.47
CA HIS A 54 -12.92 16.47 -7.33
C HIS A 54 -11.48 16.38 -7.88
N GLY A 55 -11.33 16.36 -9.21
CA GLY A 55 -10.05 16.17 -9.91
C GLY A 55 -9.54 14.73 -9.95
N GLY A 56 -10.37 13.76 -9.56
CA GLY A 56 -10.03 12.35 -9.51
C GLY A 56 -10.03 11.72 -10.91
N GLY A 57 -8.85 11.42 -11.42
CA GLY A 57 -8.68 10.59 -12.61
C GLY A 57 -8.95 9.11 -12.34
N THR A 58 -8.44 8.28 -13.26
CA THR A 58 -8.49 6.82 -13.18
C THR A 58 -7.75 6.29 -11.95
N VAL A 59 -8.35 5.31 -11.26
CA VAL A 59 -7.70 4.65 -10.13
C VAL A 59 -6.65 3.66 -10.62
N HIS A 60 -5.38 3.96 -10.35
CA HIS A 60 -4.27 3.05 -10.55
C HIS A 60 -3.97 2.32 -9.23
N LEU A 61 -4.21 1.01 -9.19
CA LEU A 61 -3.90 0.21 -8.00
C LEU A 61 -2.42 -0.13 -7.97
N ILE A 62 -1.88 -0.14 -6.77
CA ILE A 62 -0.47 -0.38 -6.45
C ILE A 62 -0.37 -1.74 -5.76
N ALA A 63 0.64 -2.54 -6.11
CA ALA A 63 1.00 -3.72 -5.33
C ALA A 63 1.97 -3.26 -4.23
N ALA A 64 1.58 -3.44 -2.98
CA ALA A 64 2.38 -3.05 -1.82
C ALA A 64 2.20 -4.09 -0.69
N PRO A 65 3.08 -4.13 0.32
CA PRO A 65 2.94 -5.02 1.46
C PRO A 65 1.52 -5.04 2.03
N SER A 66 1.02 -6.22 2.38
CA SER A 66 -0.32 -6.38 2.98
C SER A 66 -0.35 -5.89 4.43
N GLU A 67 0.75 -6.10 5.16
CA GLU A 67 0.89 -5.70 6.55
C GLU A 67 1.33 -4.22 6.67
N PRO A 68 0.65 -3.40 7.48
CA PRO A 68 0.99 -1.98 7.63
C PRO A 68 2.41 -1.72 8.14
N ALA A 69 2.96 -2.62 8.96
CA ALA A 69 4.33 -2.51 9.45
C ALA A 69 5.36 -2.64 8.31
N ASP A 70 5.08 -3.52 7.35
CA ASP A 70 5.96 -3.80 6.22
C ASP A 70 5.96 -2.69 5.17
N LEU A 71 4.96 -1.80 5.20
CA LEU A 71 4.96 -0.56 4.39
C LEU A 71 6.11 0.38 4.77
N LEU A 72 6.76 0.18 5.92
CA LEU A 72 7.92 0.96 6.36
C LEU A 72 9.26 0.35 5.94
N LEU A 73 9.27 -0.82 5.30
CA LEU A 73 10.48 -1.45 4.77
C LEU A 73 11.15 -0.55 3.73
N ALA A 74 12.47 -0.71 3.58
CA ALA A 74 13.19 -0.06 2.50
C ALA A 74 12.64 -0.54 1.14
N PRO A 75 12.62 0.29 0.08
CA PRO A 75 12.00 -0.07 -1.19
C PRO A 75 12.51 -1.39 -1.79
N HIS A 76 13.79 -1.70 -1.63
CA HIS A 76 14.38 -2.95 -2.13
C HIS A 76 13.91 -4.19 -1.35
N GLN A 77 13.64 -4.06 -0.04
CA GLN A 77 13.09 -5.13 0.79
C GLN A 77 11.61 -5.36 0.45
N ALA A 78 10.85 -4.27 0.31
CA ALA A 78 9.45 -4.35 -0.09
C ALA A 78 9.28 -4.99 -1.49
N ALA A 79 10.19 -4.69 -2.42
CA ALA A 79 10.20 -5.27 -3.76
C ALA A 79 10.56 -6.77 -3.78
N ALA A 80 11.28 -7.25 -2.75
CA ALA A 80 11.67 -8.66 -2.63
C ALA A 80 10.58 -9.53 -1.98
N LEU A 81 9.48 -8.93 -1.51
CA LEU A 81 8.42 -9.69 -0.85
C LEU A 81 7.72 -10.66 -1.81
N PRO A 82 7.40 -11.89 -1.34
CA PRO A 82 6.66 -12.83 -2.15
C PRO A 82 5.22 -12.35 -2.33
N LYS A 83 4.56 -12.82 -3.41
CA LYS A 83 3.19 -12.45 -3.77
C LYS A 83 2.19 -12.53 -2.60
N GLN A 84 2.31 -13.52 -1.72
CA GLN A 84 1.38 -13.73 -0.60
C GLN A 84 1.44 -12.61 0.45
N GLN A 85 2.52 -11.84 0.49
CA GLN A 85 2.70 -10.71 1.41
C GLN A 85 2.38 -9.37 0.73
N LEU A 86 1.85 -9.40 -0.49
CA LEU A 86 1.44 -8.21 -1.23
C LEU A 86 -0.08 -8.15 -1.34
N ALA A 87 -0.60 -6.93 -1.25
CA ALA A 87 -1.99 -6.60 -1.45
C ALA A 87 -2.14 -5.51 -2.53
N ALA A 88 -3.33 -5.45 -3.12
CA ALA A 88 -3.69 -4.37 -4.04
C ALA A 88 -4.22 -3.18 -3.24
N TRP A 89 -3.61 -2.02 -3.44
CA TRP A 89 -3.96 -0.79 -2.74
C TRP A 89 -4.39 0.30 -3.71
N CYS A 90 -5.42 1.07 -3.36
CA CYS A 90 -5.65 2.36 -4.01
C CYS A 90 -4.74 3.42 -3.37
N PRO A 91 -4.34 4.48 -4.11
CA PRO A 91 -3.42 5.50 -3.59
C PRO A 91 -3.81 6.08 -2.23
N PRO A 92 -5.07 6.52 -1.98
CA PRO A 92 -5.38 7.12 -0.68
C PRO A 92 -5.40 6.12 0.47
N CYS A 93 -5.70 4.84 0.24
CA CYS A 93 -5.63 3.84 1.30
C CYS A 93 -4.17 3.49 1.62
N HIS A 94 -3.32 3.40 0.60
CA HIS A 94 -1.89 3.21 0.78
C HIS A 94 -1.29 4.36 1.60
N ASP A 95 -1.49 5.61 1.16
CA ASP A 95 -0.87 6.78 1.77
C ASP A 95 -1.36 7.02 3.21
N ALA A 96 -2.66 6.81 3.46
CA ALA A 96 -3.22 6.91 4.79
C ALA A 96 -2.64 5.85 5.74
N THR A 97 -2.53 4.59 5.28
CA THR A 97 -1.98 3.48 6.08
C THR A 97 -0.49 3.69 6.34
N LEU A 98 0.29 4.08 5.32
CA LEU A 98 1.70 4.44 5.45
C LEU A 98 1.90 5.60 6.43
N GLY A 99 1.08 6.64 6.33
CA GLY A 99 1.09 7.77 7.27
C GLY A 99 0.76 7.34 8.70
N ALA A 100 -0.18 6.42 8.90
CA ALA A 100 -0.49 5.86 10.21
C ALA A 100 0.67 5.04 10.78
N ALA A 101 1.30 4.17 9.98
CA ALA A 101 2.46 3.39 10.38
C ALA A 101 3.64 4.29 10.78
N ARG A 102 3.91 5.36 10.01
CA ARG A 102 4.95 6.35 10.34
C ARG A 102 4.66 7.11 11.64
N ARG A 103 3.38 7.43 11.92
CA ARG A 103 2.98 8.06 13.19
C ARG A 103 3.18 7.09 14.36
N ALA A 104 2.73 5.85 14.23
CA ALA A 104 2.89 4.82 15.25
C ALA A 104 4.37 4.58 15.60
N ARG A 105 5.25 4.49 14.59
CA ARG A 105 6.70 4.33 14.82
C ARG A 105 7.30 5.50 15.61
N ARG A 106 6.95 6.75 15.26
CA ARG A 106 7.42 7.95 15.97
C ARG A 106 6.93 8.03 17.42
N THR A 107 5.74 7.52 17.72
CA THR A 107 5.22 7.49 19.10
C THR A 107 5.84 6.35 19.92
N ALA A 108 6.29 5.27 19.28
CA ALA A 108 6.95 4.14 19.94
C ALA A 108 8.44 4.40 20.20
N GLU A 109 9.10 5.24 19.41
CA GLU A 109 10.47 5.67 19.68
C GLU A 109 10.49 6.58 20.92
N PRO A 110 11.28 6.24 21.97
CA PRO A 110 11.48 7.15 23.08
C PRO A 110 12.06 8.45 22.54
N ALA A 111 11.58 9.59 23.05
CA ALA A 111 12.07 10.90 22.65
C ALA A 111 13.59 10.91 22.75
N ALA A 112 14.28 10.99 21.61
CA ALA A 112 15.72 11.17 21.59
C ALA A 112 16.01 12.43 22.41
N VAL A 113 16.78 12.27 23.50
CA VAL A 113 17.41 13.42 24.13
C VAL A 113 18.16 14.12 23.01
N PRO A 114 17.93 15.41 22.74
CA PRO A 114 18.71 16.11 21.74
C PRO A 114 20.17 16.03 22.19
N ASP A 115 20.93 15.15 21.54
CA ASP A 115 22.39 15.19 21.61
C ASP A 115 22.76 16.59 21.18
N SER A 116 23.44 17.33 22.05
CA SER A 116 23.95 18.65 21.72
C SER A 116 25.05 18.51 20.68
N LEU A 117 24.63 18.33 19.44
CA LEU A 117 25.47 18.16 18.26
C LEU A 117 26.29 19.43 17.96
N PHE A 118 26.02 20.53 18.68
CA PHE A 118 26.66 21.83 18.53
C PHE A 118 26.95 22.54 19.85
N ASP A 119 27.24 21.81 20.95
CA ASP A 119 27.87 22.48 22.10
C ASP A 119 29.37 22.66 21.81
N LEU A 120 29.75 23.90 21.46
CA LEU A 120 31.12 24.41 21.28
C LEU A 120 31.49 25.35 22.43
#